data_AF-A0A7Y1UYP3-F1
#
_entry.id   AF-A0A7Y1UYP3-F1
#
_cell.length_a   1.000
_cell.length_b   1.000
_cell.length_c   1.000
_cell.angle_alpha   90.00
_cell.angle_beta   90.00
_cell.angle_gamma   90.00
#
_symmetry.space_group_name_H-M   'P 1'
#
loop_
_entity.id
_entity.type
_entity.pdbx_description
1 polymer ?
#
loop_
_entity_poly.entity_id
_entity_poly.type
_entity_poly.pdbx_seq_one_letter_code
_entity_poly.pdbx_strand_id
1 'polypeptide(L)'
;MDEVFKAINDPSRRLLLDTLFEKDGQTLGELTEQLPEMTRYGVMNHLRVLEDAKLITTLRQGRSKLHYLNPVPIRLIHDRWINKYAELRVGAIADIKSRVEGGGQRMGAPDHIYKAYINGSQAEVWDAITNPDKTVQYFYGTRIDAELEPGGKMNYLYGHNGEVASTGNIISIDPPNKLEFTFQAMWDEQMVAEGPAREVWALVEVNGMVELTIELYDAPAGSKTYDDFTNGFPYIVSGLKSLVETGTPLPAPY
;
A
#
# COMPACT_ATOMS: atom_id res chain seq x y z
N MET A 1 -10.90 22.62 -0.89
CA MET A 1 -10.54 21.19 -1.05
C MET A 1 -11.45 20.35 -0.18
N ASP A 2 -11.52 20.64 1.13
CA ASP A 2 -12.56 20.11 2.02
C ASP A 2 -13.98 20.30 1.47
N GLU A 3 -14.23 21.43 0.81
CA GLU A 3 -15.54 21.73 0.20
C GLU A 3 -15.94 20.75 -0.90
N VAL A 4 -14.99 20.17 -1.66
CA VAL A 4 -15.31 19.13 -2.66
C VAL A 4 -15.70 17.84 -1.97
N PHE A 5 -14.93 17.40 -0.96
CA PHE A 5 -15.24 16.19 -0.21
C PHE A 5 -16.57 16.31 0.54
N LYS A 6 -16.83 17.44 1.19
CA LYS A 6 -18.12 17.75 1.82
C LYS A 6 -19.26 17.75 0.79
N ALA A 7 -19.02 18.30 -0.40
CA ALA A 7 -20.00 18.33 -1.47
C ALA A 7 -20.29 16.94 -2.06
N ILE A 8 -19.34 16.00 -2.12
CA ILE A 8 -19.62 14.66 -2.64
C ILE A 8 -20.05 13.64 -1.57
N ASN A 9 -19.98 13.98 -0.28
CA ASN A 9 -20.37 13.10 0.83
C ASN A 9 -21.89 12.86 0.98
N ASP A 10 -22.68 13.19 -0.04
CA ASP A 10 -24.13 13.01 -0.07
C ASP A 10 -24.52 12.23 -1.32
N PRO A 11 -25.32 11.15 -1.19
CA PRO A 11 -25.68 10.30 -2.32
C PRO A 11 -26.47 11.06 -3.39
N SER A 12 -27.29 12.04 -3.03
CA SER A 12 -28.08 12.82 -3.98
C SER A 12 -27.19 13.72 -4.83
N ARG A 13 -26.13 14.29 -4.23
CA ARG A 13 -25.14 15.10 -4.95
C ARG A 13 -24.30 14.26 -5.89
N ARG A 14 -23.94 13.03 -5.51
CA ARG A 14 -23.26 12.09 -6.41
C ARG A 14 -24.14 11.71 -7.59
N LEU A 15 -25.40 11.36 -7.34
CA LEU A 15 -26.34 11.04 -8.41
C LEU A 15 -26.50 12.20 -9.41
N LEU A 16 -26.63 13.44 -8.93
CA LEU A 16 -26.71 14.61 -9.82
C LEU A 16 -25.46 14.78 -10.69
N LEU A 17 -24.27 14.51 -10.15
CA LEU A 17 -23.02 14.56 -10.92
C LEU A 17 -22.98 13.42 -11.95
N ASP A 18 -23.44 12.21 -11.59
CA ASP A 18 -23.53 11.06 -12.49
C ASP A 18 -24.51 11.33 -13.64
N THR A 19 -25.67 11.93 -13.36
CA THR A 19 -26.62 12.32 -14.41
C THR A 19 -26.03 13.37 -15.34
N LEU A 20 -25.31 14.37 -14.81
CA LEU A 20 -24.64 15.39 -15.62
C LEU A 20 -23.46 14.81 -16.43
N PHE A 21 -22.82 13.76 -15.92
CA PHE A 21 -21.80 13.02 -16.66
C PHE A 21 -22.42 12.26 -17.85
N GLU A 22 -23.58 11.62 -17.66
CA GLU A 22 -24.30 10.92 -18.73
C GLU A 22 -24.87 11.87 -19.78
N LYS A 23 -25.44 12.99 -19.35
CA LYS A 23 -26.01 14.02 -20.22
C LYS A 23 -25.73 15.40 -19.65
N ASP A 24 -24.84 16.14 -20.28
CA ASP A 24 -24.51 17.47 -19.81
C ASP A 24 -25.54 18.54 -20.23
N GLY A 25 -25.49 19.71 -19.60
CA GLY A 25 -26.35 20.85 -19.99
C GLY A 25 -27.82 20.67 -19.66
N GLN A 26 -28.14 20.08 -18.52
CA GLN A 26 -29.51 19.80 -18.08
C GLN A 26 -30.15 20.96 -17.31
N THR A 27 -31.45 21.10 -17.45
CA THR A 27 -32.27 22.05 -16.69
C THR A 27 -32.51 21.55 -15.26
N LEU A 28 -32.90 22.47 -14.36
CA LEU A 28 -33.36 22.09 -13.02
C LEU A 28 -34.53 21.10 -13.04
N GLY A 29 -35.41 21.19 -14.05
CA GLY A 29 -36.55 20.27 -14.19
C GLY A 29 -36.08 18.84 -14.43
N GLU A 30 -35.26 18.64 -15.46
CA GLU A 30 -34.67 17.34 -15.80
C GLU A 30 -33.89 16.73 -14.63
N LEU A 31 -33.10 17.55 -13.91
CA LEU A 31 -32.35 17.08 -12.74
C LEU A 31 -33.24 16.74 -11.53
N THR A 32 -34.41 17.37 -11.42
CA THR A 32 -35.38 17.04 -10.36
C THR A 32 -36.07 15.70 -10.64
N GLU A 33 -36.30 15.36 -11.91
CA GLU A 33 -36.90 14.07 -12.30
C GLU A 33 -36.04 12.86 -11.88
N GLN A 34 -34.73 13.04 -11.73
CA GLN A 34 -33.80 11.99 -11.26
C GLN A 34 -33.88 11.73 -9.76
N LEU A 35 -34.58 12.59 -9.01
CA LEU A 35 -34.72 12.51 -7.55
C LEU A 35 -36.20 12.63 -7.16
N PRO A 36 -37.04 11.61 -7.46
CA PRO A 36 -38.50 11.70 -7.32
C PRO A 36 -38.97 11.88 -5.86
N GLU A 37 -38.18 11.38 -4.91
CA GLU A 37 -38.45 11.52 -3.46
C GLU A 37 -38.05 12.89 -2.90
N MET A 38 -37.52 13.79 -3.74
CA MET A 38 -36.97 15.09 -3.32
C MET A 38 -37.75 16.26 -3.90
N THR A 39 -37.96 17.29 -3.07
CA THR A 39 -38.56 18.53 -3.56
C THR A 39 -37.60 19.25 -4.50
N ARG A 40 -38.15 19.99 -5.47
CA ARG A 40 -37.38 20.87 -6.36
C ARG A 40 -36.47 21.85 -5.59
N TYR A 41 -36.92 22.33 -4.43
CA TYR A 41 -36.12 23.20 -3.56
C TYR A 41 -34.92 22.45 -2.95
N GLY A 42 -35.10 21.18 -2.55
CA GLY A 42 -34.01 20.31 -2.13
C GLY A 42 -32.94 20.17 -3.20
N VAL A 43 -33.36 19.87 -4.44
CA VAL A 43 -32.45 19.77 -5.59
C VAL A 43 -31.71 21.10 -5.84
N MET A 44 -32.38 22.24 -5.73
CA MET A 44 -31.73 23.56 -5.83
C MET A 44 -30.63 23.76 -4.77
N ASN A 45 -30.88 23.33 -3.53
CA ASN A 45 -29.88 23.42 -2.47
C ASN A 45 -28.66 22.53 -2.77
N HIS A 46 -28.88 21.31 -3.26
CA HIS A 46 -27.79 20.43 -3.67
C HIS A 46 -26.97 21.04 -4.81
N LEU A 47 -27.63 21.58 -5.84
CA LEU A 47 -26.96 22.25 -6.96
C LEU A 47 -26.15 23.47 -6.50
N ARG A 48 -26.64 24.24 -5.53
CA ARG A 48 -25.88 25.36 -4.94
C ARG A 48 -24.59 24.85 -4.28
N VAL A 49 -24.66 23.80 -3.46
CA VAL A 49 -23.46 23.21 -2.83
C VAL A 49 -22.46 22.73 -3.88
N LEU A 50 -22.94 22.10 -4.95
CA LEU A 50 -22.08 21.65 -6.05
C LEU A 50 -21.46 22.83 -6.82
N GLU A 51 -22.20 23.92 -7.02
CA GLU A 51 -21.72 25.15 -7.69
C GLU A 51 -20.68 25.88 -6.82
N ASP A 52 -20.91 25.95 -5.51
CA ASP A 52 -19.97 26.52 -4.53
C ASP A 52 -18.66 25.72 -4.48
N ALA A 53 -18.76 24.39 -4.52
CA ALA A 53 -17.62 23.47 -4.62
C ALA A 53 -16.96 23.42 -6.01
N LYS A 54 -17.47 24.19 -6.98
CA LYS A 54 -17.02 24.24 -8.37
C LYS A 54 -17.17 22.92 -9.13
N LEU A 55 -17.98 21.98 -8.64
CA LEU A 55 -18.25 20.69 -9.27
C LEU A 55 -19.26 20.79 -10.42
N ILE A 56 -20.02 21.88 -10.47
CA ILE A 56 -20.86 22.22 -11.62
C ILE A 56 -20.64 23.67 -12.03
N THR A 57 -20.84 23.96 -13.31
CA THR A 57 -20.89 25.31 -13.88
C THR A 57 -22.27 25.54 -14.48
N THR A 58 -22.71 26.79 -14.54
CA THR A 58 -24.06 27.09 -15.00
C THR A 58 -24.06 28.10 -16.13
N LEU A 59 -24.92 27.87 -17.13
CA LEU A 59 -25.09 28.75 -18.29
C LEU A 59 -26.57 29.13 -18.40
N ARG A 60 -26.83 30.41 -18.62
CA ARG A 60 -28.20 30.88 -18.86
C ARG A 60 -28.47 30.90 -20.36
N GLN A 61 -29.44 30.11 -20.81
CA GLN A 61 -29.89 30.07 -22.19
C GLN A 61 -31.39 30.43 -22.25
N GLY A 62 -31.68 31.64 -22.72
CA GLY A 62 -33.04 32.18 -22.71
C GLY A 62 -33.62 32.24 -21.30
N ARG A 63 -34.74 31.54 -21.08
CA ARG A 63 -35.44 31.45 -19.78
C ARG A 63 -34.93 30.33 -18.88
N SER A 64 -34.03 29.48 -19.37
CA SER A 64 -33.54 28.30 -18.66
C SER A 64 -32.12 28.49 -18.12
N LYS A 65 -31.85 27.94 -16.94
CA LYS A 65 -30.51 27.75 -16.38
C LYS A 65 -30.10 26.30 -16.64
N LEU A 66 -29.05 26.11 -17.42
CA LEU A 66 -28.45 24.82 -17.72
C LEU A 66 -27.28 24.59 -16.77
N HIS A 67 -27.13 23.34 -16.32
CA HIS A 67 -26.08 22.91 -15.41
C HIS A 67 -25.14 21.99 -16.16
N TYR A 68 -23.84 22.23 -15.97
CA TYR A 68 -22.77 21.51 -16.62
C TYR A 68 -21.85 20.88 -15.59
N LEU A 69 -21.41 19.64 -15.81
CA LEU A 69 -20.39 19.02 -14.97
C LEU A 69 -19.07 19.77 -15.12
N ASN A 70 -18.43 20.08 -13.99
CA ASN A 70 -17.05 20.52 -13.98
C ASN A 70 -16.17 19.46 -13.29
N PRO A 71 -15.50 18.59 -14.06
CA PRO A 71 -14.69 17.52 -13.49
C PRO A 71 -13.34 18.01 -12.96
N VAL A 72 -12.94 19.28 -13.21
CA VAL A 72 -11.61 19.80 -12.88
C VAL A 72 -11.29 19.68 -11.39
N PRO A 73 -12.16 20.07 -10.43
CA PRO A 73 -11.84 19.93 -9.01
C PRO A 73 -11.63 18.48 -8.57
N ILE A 74 -12.39 17.53 -9.15
CA ILE A 74 -12.22 16.09 -8.89
C ILE A 74 -10.87 15.64 -9.45
N ARG A 75 -10.54 16.04 -10.69
CA ARG A 75 -9.27 15.70 -11.33
C ARG A 75 -8.08 16.27 -10.56
N LEU A 76 -8.17 17.48 -10.03
CA LEU A 76 -7.10 18.07 -9.20
C LEU A 76 -6.91 17.33 -7.86
N ILE A 77 -7.97 16.79 -7.27
CA ILE A 77 -7.88 15.94 -6.08
C ILE A 77 -7.24 14.59 -6.45
N HIS A 78 -7.69 13.99 -7.55
CA HIS A 78 -7.10 12.79 -8.11
C HIS A 78 -5.60 12.99 -8.37
N ASP A 79 -5.21 14.05 -9.07
CA ASP A 79 -3.80 14.26 -9.44
C ASP A 79 -2.92 14.63 -8.24
N ARG A 80 -3.48 15.29 -7.21
CA ARG A 80 -2.73 15.63 -6.00
C ARG A 80 -2.58 14.47 -5.01
N TRP A 81 -3.62 13.65 -4.86
CA TRP A 81 -3.64 12.55 -3.88
C TRP A 81 -3.56 11.22 -4.60
N ILE A 82 -4.50 10.91 -5.49
CA ILE A 82 -4.52 9.61 -6.16
C ILE A 82 -3.26 9.39 -6.99
N ASN A 83 -2.75 10.31 -7.81
CA ASN A 83 -1.46 10.09 -8.50
C ASN A 83 -0.30 10.00 -7.49
N LYS A 84 -0.28 10.83 -6.45
CA LYS A 84 0.74 10.75 -5.38
C LYS A 84 0.77 9.39 -4.67
N TYR A 85 -0.37 8.70 -4.55
CA TYR A 85 -0.48 7.37 -3.93
C TYR A 85 -0.60 6.22 -4.95
N ALA A 86 -0.84 6.51 -6.23
CA ALA A 86 -1.00 5.55 -7.31
C ALA A 86 0.27 5.40 -8.14
N GLU A 87 1.11 6.42 -8.27
CA GLU A 87 2.47 6.28 -8.85
C GLU A 87 3.27 5.24 -8.07
N LEU A 88 3.10 5.17 -6.74
CA LEU A 88 3.65 4.12 -5.89
C LEU A 88 3.06 2.72 -6.19
N ARG A 89 1.83 2.63 -6.69
CA ARG A 89 1.19 1.34 -7.03
C ARG A 89 1.40 0.91 -8.48
N VAL A 90 1.65 1.82 -9.42
CA VAL A 90 1.81 1.50 -10.84
C VAL A 90 3.14 0.76 -11.08
N GLY A 91 4.22 1.10 -10.36
CA GLY A 91 5.46 0.33 -10.37
C GLY A 91 5.22 -1.11 -9.91
N ALA A 92 4.56 -1.28 -8.76
CA ALA A 92 4.23 -2.60 -8.23
C ALA A 92 3.28 -3.42 -9.13
N ILE A 93 2.30 -2.80 -9.79
CA ILE A 93 1.39 -3.50 -10.73
C ILE A 93 2.10 -3.87 -12.03
N ALA A 94 3.00 -3.01 -12.53
CA ALA A 94 3.80 -3.32 -13.70
C ALA A 94 4.81 -4.46 -13.42
N ASP A 95 5.39 -4.50 -12.21
CA ASP A 95 6.23 -5.60 -11.74
C ASP A 95 5.45 -6.90 -11.52
N ILE A 96 4.21 -6.83 -11.02
CA ILE A 96 3.33 -7.99 -10.95
C ILE A 96 2.99 -8.48 -12.37
N LYS A 97 2.75 -7.57 -13.32
CA LYS A 97 2.44 -7.93 -14.71
C LYS A 97 3.65 -8.54 -15.44
N SER A 98 4.85 -8.00 -15.23
CA SER A 98 6.08 -8.55 -15.82
C SER A 98 6.42 -9.93 -15.22
N ARG A 99 6.16 -10.13 -13.92
CA ARG A 99 6.27 -11.44 -13.24
C ARG A 99 5.27 -12.48 -13.75
N VAL A 100 4.06 -12.07 -14.14
CA VAL A 100 3.05 -12.97 -14.76
C VAL A 100 3.44 -13.38 -16.18
N GLU A 101 4.13 -12.50 -16.93
CA GLU A 101 4.54 -12.77 -18.31
C GLU A 101 5.85 -13.58 -18.40
N GLY A 102 6.65 -13.61 -17.32
CA GLY A 102 7.94 -14.29 -17.22
C GLY A 102 7.90 -15.75 -16.74
N GLY A 103 7.08 -16.62 -17.32
CA GLY A 103 7.34 -18.07 -17.47
C GLY A 103 7.92 -18.92 -16.31
N GLY A 104 7.72 -18.58 -15.04
CA GLY A 104 8.10 -19.38 -13.87
C GLY A 104 6.85 -19.86 -13.13
N GLN A 105 6.85 -21.15 -12.74
CA GLN A 105 5.86 -21.86 -11.93
C GLN A 105 4.79 -21.00 -11.23
N ARG A 106 3.50 -21.27 -11.54
CA ARG A 106 2.32 -20.71 -10.89
C ARG A 106 2.52 -20.59 -9.36
N MET A 107 2.79 -19.38 -8.87
CA MET A 107 2.63 -19.03 -7.46
C MET A 107 1.25 -18.39 -7.31
N GLY A 108 0.45 -18.87 -6.36
CA GLY A 108 -0.82 -18.25 -6.01
C GLY A 108 -0.62 -16.79 -5.55
N ALA A 109 -1.73 -16.07 -5.33
CA ALA A 109 -1.65 -14.76 -4.67
C ALA A 109 -0.98 -14.91 -3.30
N PRO A 110 -0.18 -13.93 -2.84
CA PRO A 110 0.37 -13.95 -1.49
C PRO A 110 -0.75 -13.95 -0.44
N ASP A 111 -0.51 -14.62 0.67
CA ASP A 111 -1.40 -14.65 1.83
C ASP A 111 -1.45 -13.27 2.51
N HIS A 112 -0.33 -12.53 2.51
CA HIS A 112 -0.24 -11.15 2.99
C HIS A 112 0.73 -10.31 2.17
N ILE A 113 0.47 -9.00 2.07
CA ILE A 113 1.40 -8.02 1.51
C ILE A 113 1.54 -6.84 2.47
N TYR A 114 2.76 -6.55 2.88
CA TYR A 114 3.11 -5.36 3.64
C TYR A 114 3.92 -4.39 2.77
N LYS A 115 3.67 -3.09 2.90
CA LYS A 115 4.39 -2.04 2.17
C LYS A 115 4.82 -0.90 3.06
N ALA A 116 6.05 -0.43 2.87
CA ALA A 116 6.58 0.77 3.51
C ALA A 116 7.40 1.59 2.52
N TYR A 117 7.55 2.87 2.84
CA TYR A 117 8.44 3.80 2.13
C TYR A 117 9.51 4.26 3.09
N ILE A 118 10.77 4.17 2.68
CA ILE A 118 11.94 4.49 3.49
C ILE A 118 12.73 5.58 2.77
N ASN A 119 13.01 6.68 3.45
CA ASN A 119 13.88 7.73 2.94
C ASN A 119 15.34 7.27 3.03
N GLY A 120 16.05 7.35 1.92
CA GLY A 120 17.38 6.75 1.75
C GLY A 120 17.52 6.14 0.35
N SER A 121 18.71 5.64 0.06
CA SER A 121 19.01 4.92 -1.18
C SER A 121 18.66 3.44 -1.07
N GLN A 122 18.41 2.80 -2.20
CA GLN A 122 18.14 1.36 -2.24
C GLN A 122 19.30 0.54 -1.68
N ALA A 123 20.53 0.99 -1.86
CA ALA A 123 21.73 0.37 -1.30
C ALA A 123 21.76 0.43 0.24
N GLU A 124 21.34 1.55 0.84
CA GLU A 124 21.29 1.68 2.31
C GLU A 124 20.22 0.78 2.93
N VAL A 125 19.05 0.66 2.28
CA VAL A 125 17.99 -0.24 2.72
C VAL A 125 18.42 -1.70 2.56
N TRP A 126 19.03 -2.05 1.43
CA TRP A 126 19.55 -3.40 1.19
C TRP A 126 20.61 -3.79 2.23
N ASP A 127 21.60 -2.92 2.47
CA ASP A 127 22.61 -3.15 3.51
C ASP A 127 21.96 -3.33 4.88
N ALA A 128 20.94 -2.53 5.23
CA ALA A 128 20.24 -2.73 6.50
C ALA A 128 19.52 -4.08 6.63
N ILE A 129 19.02 -4.65 5.53
CA ILE A 129 18.38 -5.97 5.49
C ILE A 129 19.40 -7.11 5.60
N THR A 130 20.56 -6.98 4.95
CA THR A 130 21.53 -8.09 4.82
C THR A 130 22.72 -8.01 5.76
N ASN A 131 22.88 -6.92 6.51
CA ASN A 131 24.05 -6.71 7.37
C ASN A 131 23.77 -7.14 8.82
N PRO A 132 24.51 -8.12 9.37
CA PRO A 132 24.31 -8.63 10.72
C PRO A 132 24.43 -7.57 11.83
N ASP A 133 25.27 -6.56 11.63
CA ASP A 133 25.46 -5.48 12.62
C ASP A 133 24.30 -4.48 12.61
N LYS A 134 23.48 -4.47 11.55
CA LYS A 134 22.28 -3.65 11.42
C LYS A 134 21.02 -4.40 11.83
N THR A 135 20.82 -5.64 11.40
CA THR A 135 19.58 -6.38 11.71
C THR A 135 19.37 -6.54 13.21
N VAL A 136 20.45 -6.75 13.98
CA VAL A 136 20.40 -6.87 15.45
C VAL A 136 19.79 -5.63 16.13
N GLN A 137 19.80 -4.48 15.47
CA GLN A 137 19.30 -3.22 16.03
C GLN A 137 17.78 -3.06 15.90
N TYR A 138 17.14 -3.72 14.94
CA TYR A 138 15.71 -3.51 14.66
C TYR A 138 14.88 -4.79 14.51
N PHE A 139 15.53 -5.93 14.26
CA PHE A 139 14.88 -7.23 14.04
C PHE A 139 14.83 -8.01 15.35
N TYR A 140 14.18 -7.45 16.37
CA TYR A 140 14.03 -8.08 17.71
C TYR A 140 15.34 -8.57 18.34
N GLY A 141 16.44 -7.82 18.17
CA GLY A 141 17.73 -8.22 18.73
C GLY A 141 18.36 -9.43 18.04
N THR A 142 17.89 -9.81 16.85
CA THR A 142 18.44 -10.94 16.10
C THR A 142 19.36 -10.48 14.97
N ARG A 143 20.48 -11.18 14.81
CA ARG A 143 21.44 -10.95 13.73
C ARG A 143 21.22 -11.96 12.61
N ILE A 144 21.17 -11.47 11.37
CA ILE A 144 21.14 -12.35 10.20
C ILE A 144 22.47 -13.11 10.09
N ASP A 145 22.41 -14.40 9.81
CA ASP A 145 23.53 -15.27 9.48
C ASP A 145 23.15 -16.01 8.20
N ALA A 146 23.64 -15.51 7.06
CA ALA A 146 23.18 -15.95 5.75
C ALA A 146 24.31 -16.11 4.74
N GLU A 147 24.25 -17.21 4.00
CA GLU A 147 25.00 -17.45 2.78
C GLU A 147 24.22 -16.79 1.62
N LEU A 148 24.60 -15.57 1.23
CA LEU A 148 23.85 -14.73 0.27
C LEU A 148 23.94 -15.20 -1.19
N GLU A 149 23.53 -16.44 -1.44
CA GLU A 149 23.44 -17.09 -2.74
C GLU A 149 22.18 -17.97 -2.82
N PRO A 150 21.64 -18.25 -4.03
CA PRO A 150 20.51 -19.16 -4.18
C PRO A 150 20.80 -20.54 -3.59
N GLY A 151 19.90 -21.03 -2.72
CA GLY A 151 20.04 -22.28 -1.97
C GLY A 151 20.84 -22.15 -0.66
N GLY A 152 21.50 -21.00 -0.43
CA GLY A 152 22.27 -20.74 0.78
C GLY A 152 21.40 -20.71 2.03
N LYS A 153 21.96 -21.14 3.16
CA LYS A 153 21.24 -21.09 4.44
C LYS A 153 21.08 -19.66 4.92
N MET A 154 19.95 -19.37 5.55
CA MET A 154 19.65 -18.08 6.17
C MET A 154 19.01 -18.30 7.53
N ASN A 155 19.71 -17.89 8.58
CA ASN A 155 19.23 -17.93 9.95
C ASN A 155 19.12 -16.51 10.51
N TYR A 156 18.25 -16.34 11.50
CA TYR A 156 18.33 -15.24 12.45
C TYR A 156 18.74 -15.79 13.81
N LEU A 157 19.84 -15.27 14.36
CA LEU A 157 20.38 -15.69 15.64
C LEU A 157 20.11 -14.61 16.70
N TYR A 158 19.64 -14.99 17.88
CA TYR A 158 19.49 -14.06 18.99
C TYR A 158 20.85 -13.46 19.38
N GLY A 159 20.97 -12.14 19.38
CA GLY A 159 22.25 -11.46 19.59
C GLY A 159 22.87 -11.69 20.98
N HIS A 160 22.06 -12.04 21.98
CA HIS A 160 22.51 -12.21 23.37
C HIS A 160 23.09 -13.60 23.68
N ASN A 161 22.69 -14.64 22.95
CA ASN A 161 23.10 -16.03 23.22
C ASN A 161 23.50 -16.82 21.97
N GLY A 162 23.26 -16.31 20.77
CA GLY A 162 23.56 -16.97 19.50
C GLY A 162 22.61 -18.12 19.13
N GLU A 163 21.54 -18.33 19.89
CA GLU A 163 20.56 -19.36 19.57
C GLU A 163 19.76 -19.00 18.31
N VAL A 164 19.34 -20.02 17.56
CA VAL A 164 18.57 -19.84 16.32
C VAL A 164 17.15 -19.40 16.68
N ALA A 165 16.81 -18.15 16.34
CA ALA A 165 15.45 -17.64 16.44
C ALA A 165 14.61 -18.15 15.27
N SER A 166 15.12 -18.05 14.05
CA SER A 166 14.49 -18.62 12.86
C SER A 166 15.52 -19.18 11.89
N THR A 167 15.07 -20.11 11.06
CA THR A 167 15.90 -20.79 10.06
C THR A 167 15.20 -20.84 8.71
N GLY A 168 15.98 -20.98 7.64
CA GLY A 168 15.51 -20.82 6.28
C GLY A 168 16.60 -21.06 5.23
N ASN A 169 16.18 -21.02 3.97
CA ASN A 169 17.08 -21.05 2.81
C ASN A 169 16.68 -19.94 1.84
N ILE A 170 17.67 -19.33 1.20
CA ILE A 170 17.47 -18.36 0.14
C ILE A 170 16.97 -19.10 -1.11
N ILE A 171 15.84 -18.67 -1.65
CA ILE A 171 15.25 -19.21 -2.87
C ILE A 171 15.76 -18.43 -4.08
N SER A 172 15.74 -17.09 -4.02
CA SER A 172 16.29 -16.23 -5.05
C SER A 172 16.82 -14.93 -4.44
N ILE A 173 17.89 -14.39 -5.01
CA ILE A 173 18.52 -13.15 -4.56
C ILE A 173 19.00 -12.36 -5.78
N ASP A 174 18.68 -11.07 -5.81
CA ASP A 174 19.08 -10.10 -6.84
C ASP A 174 19.42 -8.78 -6.14
N PRO A 175 20.65 -8.59 -5.63
CA PRO A 175 21.01 -7.37 -4.92
C PRO A 175 21.07 -6.13 -5.84
N PRO A 176 20.53 -4.97 -5.43
CA PRO A 176 19.81 -4.67 -4.19
C PRO A 176 18.28 -4.72 -4.34
N ASN A 177 17.75 -5.43 -5.34
CA ASN A 177 16.35 -5.38 -5.76
C ASN A 177 15.45 -6.36 -5.02
N LYS A 178 15.91 -7.59 -4.75
CA LYS A 178 15.04 -8.65 -4.26
C LYS A 178 15.77 -9.69 -3.42
N LEU A 179 15.16 -10.10 -2.33
CA LEU A 179 15.51 -11.27 -1.52
C LEU A 179 14.27 -12.14 -1.31
N GLU A 180 14.32 -13.40 -1.69
CA GLU A 180 13.26 -14.39 -1.48
C GLU A 180 13.82 -15.60 -0.74
N PHE A 181 13.16 -16.01 0.33
CA PHE A 181 13.66 -17.04 1.23
C PHE A 181 12.50 -17.74 1.96
N THR A 182 12.78 -18.93 2.48
CA THR A 182 11.88 -19.59 3.43
C THR A 182 12.18 -19.10 4.84
N PHE A 183 11.15 -19.00 5.69
CA PHE A 183 11.27 -18.58 7.06
C PHE A 183 10.51 -19.55 7.97
N GLN A 184 11.21 -20.13 8.94
CA GLN A 184 10.60 -20.96 9.98
C GLN A 184 11.01 -20.45 11.35
N ALA A 185 10.04 -20.00 12.13
CA ALA A 185 10.23 -19.60 13.52
C ALA A 185 10.53 -20.82 14.40
N MET A 186 11.51 -20.70 15.30
CA MET A 186 11.91 -21.76 16.23
C MET A 186 11.50 -21.47 17.68
N TRP A 187 10.88 -20.33 17.96
CA TRP A 187 10.47 -19.89 19.30
C TRP A 187 9.07 -20.35 19.73
N ASP A 188 8.30 -20.97 18.83
CA ASP A 188 6.95 -21.43 19.12
C ASP A 188 6.66 -22.79 18.47
N GLU A 189 6.23 -23.76 19.27
CA GLU A 189 6.01 -25.14 18.82
C GLU A 189 4.92 -25.26 17.73
N GLN A 190 3.90 -24.41 17.77
CA GLN A 190 2.85 -24.42 16.75
C GLN A 190 3.38 -23.90 15.41
N MET A 191 4.18 -22.84 15.42
CA MET A 191 4.79 -22.32 14.19
C MET A 191 5.80 -23.33 13.60
N VAL A 192 6.55 -24.03 14.46
CA VAL A 192 7.41 -25.15 14.03
C VAL A 192 6.58 -26.24 13.33
N ALA A 193 5.42 -26.59 13.88
CA ALA A 193 4.51 -27.59 13.31
C ALA A 193 3.80 -27.13 12.02
N GLU A 194 3.52 -25.82 11.88
CA GLU A 194 2.98 -25.22 10.64
C GLU A 194 3.99 -25.30 9.49
N GLY A 195 5.29 -25.29 9.80
CA GLY A 195 6.36 -25.40 8.83
C GLY A 195 6.85 -24.05 8.32
N PRO A 196 7.77 -24.05 7.32
CA PRO A 196 8.32 -22.81 6.80
C PRO A 196 7.29 -22.05 5.95
N ALA A 197 7.17 -20.74 6.20
CA ALA A 197 6.55 -19.81 5.27
C ALA A 197 7.58 -19.38 4.21
N ARG A 198 7.11 -18.74 3.14
CA ARG A 198 7.98 -18.08 2.16
C ARG A 198 7.76 -16.57 2.18
N GLU A 199 8.87 -15.84 2.22
CA GLU A 199 8.88 -14.38 2.18
C GLU A 199 9.59 -13.86 0.94
N VAL A 200 9.06 -12.78 0.37
CA VAL A 200 9.69 -12.02 -0.71
C VAL A 200 9.82 -10.56 -0.27
N TRP A 201 11.05 -10.08 -0.12
CA TRP A 201 11.38 -8.69 0.15
C TRP A 201 11.86 -8.06 -1.16
N ALA A 202 11.12 -7.08 -1.67
CA ALA A 202 11.41 -6.37 -2.91
C ALA A 202 11.59 -4.87 -2.65
N LEU A 203 12.64 -4.29 -3.25
CA LEU A 203 12.97 -2.87 -3.15
C LEU A 203 12.85 -2.21 -4.52
N VAL A 204 12.21 -1.05 -4.56
CA VAL A 204 12.08 -0.22 -5.77
C VAL A 204 12.33 1.24 -5.40
N GLU A 205 13.21 1.94 -6.13
CA GLU A 205 13.34 3.39 -5.97
C GLU A 205 12.12 4.12 -6.52
N VAL A 206 11.52 4.98 -5.69
CA VAL A 206 10.37 5.80 -6.07
C VAL A 206 10.52 7.20 -5.47
N ASN A 207 10.57 8.23 -6.33
CA ASN A 207 10.58 9.63 -5.92
C ASN A 207 11.68 10.00 -4.88
N GLY A 208 12.88 9.43 -5.02
CA GLY A 208 14.00 9.66 -4.10
C GLY A 208 13.88 8.96 -2.75
N MET A 209 12.95 8.00 -2.64
CA MET A 209 12.80 7.08 -1.51
C MET A 209 12.83 5.64 -2.04
N VAL A 210 12.80 4.66 -1.14
CA VAL A 210 12.69 3.24 -1.48
C VAL A 210 11.33 2.73 -1.02
N GLU A 211 10.56 2.15 -1.94
CA GLU A 211 9.42 1.29 -1.61
C GLU A 211 9.94 -0.10 -1.25
N LEU A 212 9.69 -0.54 -0.02
CA LEU A 212 9.86 -1.92 0.43
C LEU A 212 8.50 -2.62 0.36
N THR A 213 8.40 -3.67 -0.45
CA THR A 213 7.26 -4.59 -0.48
C THR A 213 7.70 -5.93 0.11
N ILE A 214 6.94 -6.43 1.08
CA ILE A 214 7.13 -7.76 1.67
C ILE A 214 5.89 -8.59 1.38
N GLU A 215 6.07 -9.72 0.70
CA GLU A 215 5.01 -10.68 0.36
C GLU A 215 5.20 -11.94 1.21
N LEU A 216 4.12 -12.40 1.85
CA LEU A 216 4.09 -13.64 2.63
C LEU A 216 3.29 -14.71 1.88
N TYR A 217 3.82 -15.92 1.84
CA TYR A 217 3.19 -17.10 1.24
C TYR A 217 3.30 -18.30 2.17
N ASP A 218 2.46 -19.30 1.93
CA ASP A 218 2.44 -20.57 2.65
C ASP A 218 2.13 -20.38 4.15
N ALA A 219 1.42 -19.29 4.47
CA ALA A 219 0.99 -18.94 5.82
C ALA A 219 -0.46 -18.42 5.74
N PRO A 220 -1.46 -19.32 5.68
CA PRO A 220 -2.85 -18.92 5.48
C PRO A 220 -3.38 -18.08 6.65
N ALA A 221 -4.36 -17.22 6.38
CA ALA A 221 -5.02 -16.42 7.40
C ALA A 221 -5.59 -17.30 8.53
N GLY A 222 -5.28 -16.93 9.78
CA GLY A 222 -5.63 -17.70 10.97
C GLY A 222 -4.60 -18.77 11.38
N SER A 223 -3.51 -18.94 10.62
CA SER A 223 -2.32 -19.63 11.11
C SER A 223 -1.57 -18.74 12.10
N LYS A 224 -0.81 -19.36 13.02
CA LYS A 224 -0.01 -18.60 13.97
C LYS A 224 1.12 -17.84 13.28
N THR A 225 1.69 -18.41 12.22
CA THR A 225 2.69 -17.76 11.37
C THR A 225 2.16 -16.48 10.74
N TYR A 226 0.94 -16.50 10.21
CA TYR A 226 0.28 -15.29 9.69
C TYR A 226 0.05 -14.23 10.77
N ASP A 227 -0.47 -14.64 11.93
CA ASP A 227 -0.79 -13.72 13.01
C ASP A 227 0.47 -13.08 13.61
N ASP A 228 1.54 -13.85 13.82
CA ASP A 228 2.82 -13.33 14.31
C ASP A 228 3.47 -12.38 13.31
N PHE A 229 3.48 -12.76 12.02
CA PHE A 229 3.96 -11.89 10.94
C PHE A 229 3.20 -10.56 10.93
N THR A 230 1.87 -10.59 10.87
CA THR A 230 1.05 -9.36 10.73
C THR A 230 1.13 -8.44 11.95
N ASN A 231 1.35 -8.96 13.15
CA ASN A 231 1.51 -8.17 14.37
C ASN A 231 2.95 -7.70 14.59
N GLY A 232 3.96 -8.49 14.22
CA GLY A 232 5.37 -8.22 14.45
C GLY A 232 6.04 -7.37 13.36
N PHE A 233 5.74 -7.62 12.09
CA PHE A 233 6.38 -6.93 10.96
C PHE A 233 6.25 -5.40 10.97
N PRO A 234 5.11 -4.81 11.36
CA PRO A 234 5.01 -3.36 11.45
C PRO A 234 6.09 -2.74 12.37
N TYR A 235 6.46 -3.42 13.45
CA TYR A 235 7.53 -2.95 14.35
C TYR A 235 8.91 -3.12 13.71
N ILE A 236 9.20 -4.29 13.12
CA ILE A 236 10.46 -4.55 12.40
C ILE A 236 10.69 -3.51 11.30
N VAL A 237 9.70 -3.29 10.44
CA VAL A 237 9.85 -2.36 9.30
C VAL A 237 9.95 -0.91 9.79
N SER A 238 9.26 -0.55 10.87
CA SER A 238 9.43 0.78 11.48
C SER A 238 10.82 0.97 12.07
N GLY A 239 11.41 -0.06 12.67
CA GLY A 239 12.78 -0.05 13.19
C GLY A 239 13.82 0.06 12.07
N LEU A 240 13.67 -0.73 11.00
CA LEU A 240 14.47 -0.64 9.77
C LEU A 240 14.43 0.79 9.21
N LYS A 241 13.23 1.34 9.05
CA LYS A 241 13.01 2.69 8.55
C LYS A 241 13.72 3.72 9.43
N SER A 242 13.54 3.67 10.75
CA SER A 242 14.20 4.59 11.67
C SER A 242 15.73 4.51 11.56
N LEU A 243 16.28 3.30 11.51
CA LEU A 243 17.72 3.08 11.41
C LEU A 243 18.29 3.66 10.12
N VAL A 244 17.64 3.43 8.98
CA VAL A 244 18.08 3.96 7.68
C VAL A 244 17.94 5.48 7.64
N GLU A 245 16.82 6.02 8.09
CA GLU A 245 16.50 7.45 7.95
C GLU A 245 17.27 8.36 8.91
N THR A 246 17.62 7.84 10.08
CA THR A 246 18.17 8.64 11.18
C THR A 246 19.50 8.12 11.72
N GLY A 247 19.93 6.93 11.30
CA GLY A 247 21.08 6.23 11.89
C GLY A 247 20.80 5.63 13.27
N THR A 248 19.58 5.74 13.81
CA THR A 248 19.21 5.26 15.14
C THR A 248 17.98 4.34 15.06
N PRO A 249 18.03 3.13 15.65
CA PRO A 249 16.87 2.24 15.67
C PRO A 249 15.76 2.79 16.56
N LEU A 250 14.55 2.24 16.42
CA LEU A 250 13.48 2.48 17.40
C LEU A 250 13.88 1.94 18.78
N PRO A 251 13.39 2.54 19.88
CA PRO A 251 13.55 1.96 21.21
C PRO A 251 13.01 0.53 21.21
N ALA A 252 13.78 -0.40 21.78
CA ALA A 252 13.35 -1.78 21.96
C ALA A 252 11.97 -1.81 22.64
N PRO A 253 11.07 -2.72 22.24
CA PRO A 253 9.72 -2.70 22.77
C PRO A 253 9.67 -3.13 24.25
N TYR A 254 10.78 -3.64 24.81
CA TYR A 254 10.93 -4.07 26.21
C TYR A 254 12.39 -3.93 26.68
#